data_AF-A0AAN6MBC2-F1
#
_entry.id   AF-A0AAN6MBC2-F1
#
_cell.length_a   1.000
_cell.length_b   1.000
_cell.length_c   1.000
_cell.angle_alpha   90.00
_cell.angle_beta   90.00
_cell.angle_gamma   90.00
#
_symmetry.space_group_name_H-M   'P 1'
#
loop_
_entity.id
_entity.type
_entity.pdbx_description
1 polymer ?
#
loop_
_entity_poly.entity_id
_entity_poly.type
_entity_poly.pdbx_seq_one_letter_code
_entity_poly.pdbx_strand_id
1 'polypeptide(L)'
;MRLQAALTTLAALLSLGAADRLRVNIEEDLNQNYKYSNGRWDSAFGTSPVDPQDGCRDPPHVPGMNRLCLDWNAKHRRGHFYFDNQGKRCIKFAWFSPRKPCPAKKVCYTWYLDEVQCTW
;
A
#
# COMPACT_ATOMS: atom_id res chain seq x y z
N MET A 1 9.49 -8.75 56.86
CA MET A 1 8.55 -9.08 55.77
C MET A 1 8.92 -8.28 54.54
N ARG A 2 9.32 -8.93 53.43
CA ARG A 2 9.65 -8.28 52.15
C ARG A 2 8.42 -8.36 51.25
N LEU A 3 7.83 -7.22 50.87
CA LEU A 3 6.81 -7.16 49.82
C LEU A 3 7.53 -6.99 48.47
N GLN A 4 7.56 -8.05 47.66
CA GLN A 4 7.86 -7.97 46.24
C GLN A 4 6.57 -7.61 45.50
N ALA A 5 6.53 -6.44 44.88
CA ALA A 5 5.40 -6.01 44.08
C ALA A 5 5.70 -6.13 42.58
N ALA A 6 4.96 -7.06 41.96
CA ALA A 6 4.44 -7.08 40.59
C ALA A 6 5.37 -6.71 39.42
N LEU A 7 5.86 -7.74 38.72
CA LEU A 7 6.14 -7.66 37.28
C LEU A 7 4.81 -7.77 36.51
N THR A 8 4.32 -6.67 35.98
CA THR A 8 3.23 -6.66 34.99
C THR A 8 3.85 -6.78 33.59
N THR A 9 4.15 -8.00 33.15
CA THR A 9 4.57 -8.25 31.76
C THR A 9 3.33 -8.17 30.86
N LEU A 10 3.08 -6.99 30.30
CA LEU A 10 2.09 -6.81 29.25
C LEU A 10 2.61 -7.53 27.98
N ALA A 11 2.09 -8.72 27.71
CA ALA A 11 2.35 -9.43 26.47
C ALA A 11 1.68 -8.65 25.33
N ALA A 12 2.44 -7.78 24.68
CA ALA A 12 2.04 -7.22 23.40
C ALA A 12 1.97 -8.38 22.40
N LEU A 13 0.76 -8.84 22.07
CA LEU A 13 0.52 -9.61 20.86
C LEU A 13 0.86 -8.70 19.68
N LEU A 14 2.14 -8.68 19.31
CA LEU A 14 2.55 -8.19 18.00
C LEU A 14 1.98 -9.19 17.01
N SER A 15 0.77 -8.93 16.50
CA SER A 15 0.39 -9.52 15.22
C SER A 15 1.43 -9.03 14.23
N LEU A 16 2.39 -9.89 13.90
CA LEU A 16 3.17 -9.78 12.67
C LEU A 16 2.21 -10.06 11.50
N GLY A 17 1.13 -9.27 11.41
CA GLY A 17 0.32 -9.21 10.22
C GLY A 17 1.27 -8.81 9.11
N ALA A 18 1.26 -9.55 8.01
CA ALA A 18 2.01 -9.16 6.83
C ALA A 18 1.69 -7.69 6.54
N ALA A 19 2.73 -6.87 6.41
CA ALA A 19 2.58 -5.46 6.06
C ALA A 19 1.70 -5.35 4.81
N ASP A 20 0.73 -4.45 4.84
CA ASP A 20 -0.18 -4.31 3.70
C ASP A 20 0.60 -3.85 2.46
N ARG A 21 0.14 -4.26 1.27
CA ARG A 21 0.82 -3.98 0.01
C ARG A 21 -0.17 -3.57 -1.05
N LEU A 22 0.22 -2.56 -1.84
CA LEU A 22 -0.49 -2.17 -3.06
C LEU A 22 0.30 -2.63 -4.28
N ARG A 23 -0.38 -3.30 -5.20
CA ARG A 23 0.12 -3.61 -6.55
C ARG A 23 -0.62 -2.79 -7.58
N VAL A 24 0.11 -2.22 -8.54
CA VAL A 24 -0.47 -1.44 -9.63
C VAL A 24 0.16 -1.87 -10.95
N ASN A 25 -0.67 -2.23 -11.93
CA ASN A 25 -0.18 -2.47 -13.28
C ASN A 25 0.07 -1.14 -13.99
N ILE A 26 1.25 -1.04 -14.58
CA ILE A 26 1.75 0.14 -15.28
C ILE A 26 1.88 -0.19 -16.75
N GLU A 27 1.31 0.65 -17.60
CA GLU A 27 1.72 0.78 -18.99
C GLU A 27 2.54 2.06 -19.13
N GLU A 28 3.76 1.96 -19.65
CA GLU A 28 4.68 3.08 -19.88
C GLU A 28 4.93 3.22 -21.39
N ASP A 29 4.72 4.43 -21.93
CA ASP A 29 5.10 4.75 -23.32
C ASP A 29 6.54 5.28 -23.43
N LEU A 30 6.98 5.56 -24.66
CA LEU A 30 8.35 6.05 -24.92
C LEU A 30 8.63 7.45 -24.34
N ASN A 31 7.60 8.19 -23.95
CA ASN A 31 7.70 9.53 -23.37
C ASN A 31 7.58 9.52 -21.84
N GLN A 32 7.64 8.34 -21.21
CA GLN A 32 7.44 8.16 -19.77
C GLN A 32 6.05 8.61 -19.29
N ASN A 33 5.03 8.52 -20.14
CA ASN A 33 3.65 8.64 -19.68
C ASN A 33 3.21 7.32 -19.05
N TYR A 34 2.69 7.40 -17.84
CA TYR A 34 2.25 6.25 -17.07
C TYR A 34 0.72 6.15 -17.10
N LYS A 35 0.23 4.96 -17.45
CA LYS A 35 -1.16 4.58 -17.21
C LYS A 35 -1.22 3.59 -16.04
N TYR A 36 -1.93 3.97 -14.99
CA TYR A 36 -2.18 3.14 -13.81
C TYR A 36 -3.44 2.31 -14.03
N SER A 37 -3.35 1.00 -13.83
CA SER A 37 -4.47 0.08 -14.02
C SER A 37 -4.41 -1.10 -13.05
N ASN A 38 -5.55 -1.77 -12.87
CA ASN A 38 -5.66 -3.01 -12.08
C ASN A 38 -4.98 -2.93 -10.71
N GLY A 39 -5.39 -1.96 -9.88
CA GLY A 39 -4.90 -1.83 -8.51
C GLY A 39 -5.38 -2.99 -7.64
N ARG A 40 -4.47 -3.57 -6.86
CA ARG A 40 -4.77 -4.66 -5.92
C ARG A 40 -4.17 -4.38 -4.55
N TRP A 41 -5.01 -4.35 -3.53
CA TRP A 41 -4.61 -4.28 -2.14
C TRP A 41 -4.45 -5.70 -1.59
N ASP A 42 -3.26 -6.03 -1.11
CA ASP A 42 -2.94 -7.29 -0.45
C ASP A 42 -2.79 -7.03 1.04
N SER A 43 -3.57 -7.76 1.85
CA SER A 43 -3.48 -7.74 3.31
C SER A 43 -3.43 -9.16 3.86
N ALA A 44 -3.30 -9.28 5.19
CA ALA A 44 -3.47 -10.55 5.89
C ALA A 44 -4.85 -11.20 5.67
N PHE A 45 -5.84 -10.44 5.21
CA PHE A 45 -7.22 -10.90 4.98
C PHE A 45 -7.52 -11.24 3.51
N GLY A 46 -6.54 -11.09 2.62
CA GLY A 46 -6.65 -11.43 1.20
C GLY A 46 -6.39 -10.26 0.27
N THR A 47 -6.81 -10.41 -0.99
CA THR A 47 -6.57 -9.43 -2.06
C THR A 47 -7.88 -8.79 -2.53
N SER A 48 -7.92 -7.46 -2.54
CA SER A 48 -9.09 -6.68 -2.96
C SER A 48 -8.75 -5.72 -4.11
N PRO A 49 -9.67 -5.49 -5.06
CA PRO A 49 -9.47 -4.47 -6.08
C PRO A 49 -9.51 -3.07 -5.47
N VAL A 50 -8.64 -2.19 -5.95
CA VAL A 50 -8.66 -0.77 -5.62
C VAL A 50 -8.44 0.06 -6.88
N ASP A 51 -9.00 1.25 -6.90
CA ASP A 51 -8.73 2.22 -7.95
C ASP A 51 -7.31 2.82 -7.73
N PRO A 52 -6.38 2.63 -8.68
CA PRO A 52 -5.01 3.07 -8.52
C PRO A 52 -4.76 4.48 -9.08
N GLN A 53 -5.76 5.29 -9.44
CA GLN A 53 -5.49 6.65 -9.93
C GLN A 53 -4.95 7.57 -8.83
N ASP A 54 -4.35 8.69 -9.24
CA ASP A 54 -3.85 9.73 -8.34
C ASP A 54 -4.99 10.41 -7.56
N GLY A 55 -4.75 10.75 -6.29
CA GLY A 55 -5.71 11.40 -5.40
C GLY A 55 -6.38 10.47 -4.38
N CYS A 56 -7.30 11.02 -3.61
CA CYS A 56 -8.01 10.34 -2.51
C CYS A 56 -9.35 9.75 -2.94
N ARG A 57 -9.65 8.54 -2.46
CA ARG A 57 -10.94 7.87 -2.66
C ARG A 57 -11.20 6.87 -1.54
N ASP A 58 -12.45 6.46 -1.43
CA ASP A 58 -12.87 5.45 -0.47
C ASP A 58 -12.94 4.11 -1.23
N PRO A 59 -12.13 3.09 -0.88
CA PRO A 59 -12.06 1.84 -1.63
C PRO A 59 -13.13 0.85 -1.14
N PRO A 60 -14.28 0.70 -1.83
CA PRO A 60 -15.45 0.00 -1.29
C PRO A 60 -15.24 -1.51 -1.11
N HIS A 61 -14.17 -2.07 -1.67
CA HIS A 61 -13.91 -3.49 -1.68
C HIS A 61 -12.82 -3.93 -0.70
N VAL A 62 -12.19 -3.00 0.03
CA VAL A 62 -11.20 -3.32 1.05
C VAL A 62 -11.87 -3.24 2.42
N PRO A 63 -12.10 -4.37 3.11
CA PRO A 63 -12.85 -4.39 4.36
C PRO A 63 -12.28 -3.44 5.42
N GLY A 64 -13.10 -2.50 5.88
CA GLY A 64 -12.74 -1.54 6.93
C GLY A 64 -11.81 -0.40 6.50
N MET A 65 -11.33 -0.37 5.25
CA MET A 65 -10.57 0.77 4.73
C MET A 65 -11.56 1.84 4.29
N ASN A 66 -11.50 3.00 4.92
CA ASN A 66 -12.41 4.10 4.64
C ASN A 66 -11.78 5.16 3.72
N ARG A 67 -10.45 5.15 3.52
CA ARG A 67 -9.79 6.08 2.61
C ARG A 67 -8.43 5.56 2.14
N LEU A 68 -8.14 5.75 0.85
CA LEU A 68 -6.84 5.55 0.21
C LEU A 68 -6.51 6.78 -0.64
N CYS A 69 -5.36 7.38 -0.39
CA CYS A 69 -4.83 8.52 -1.13
C CYS A 69 -3.51 8.13 -1.78
N LEU A 70 -3.42 8.26 -3.09
CA LEU A 70 -2.23 7.96 -3.89
C LEU A 70 -1.63 9.25 -4.44
N ASP A 71 -0.31 9.35 -4.38
CA ASP A 71 0.53 10.44 -4.90
C ASP A 71 1.55 9.83 -5.86
N TRP A 72 1.24 9.89 -7.14
CA TRP A 72 2.07 9.41 -8.24
C TRP A 72 3.07 10.44 -8.74
N ASN A 73 3.30 11.53 -7.99
CA ASN A 73 4.38 12.44 -8.30
C ASN A 73 5.68 11.65 -8.52
N ALA A 74 6.35 11.95 -9.63
CA ALA A 74 7.53 11.23 -10.11
C ALA A 74 8.62 11.07 -9.05
N LYS A 75 8.68 11.96 -8.04
CA LYS A 75 9.68 11.95 -6.97
C LYS A 75 9.36 11.02 -5.80
N HIS A 76 8.09 10.69 -5.57
CA HIS A 76 7.69 10.13 -4.27
C HIS A 76 6.90 8.82 -4.36
N ARG A 77 6.04 8.63 -5.37
CA ARG A 77 5.26 7.40 -5.61
C ARG A 77 4.83 6.72 -4.32
N ARG A 78 3.94 7.38 -3.60
CA ARG A 78 3.58 7.06 -2.22
C ARG A 78 2.08 7.16 -2.05
N GLY A 79 1.59 6.70 -0.92
CA GLY A 79 0.21 6.88 -0.55
C GLY A 79 0.05 6.86 0.96
N HIS A 80 -1.15 7.19 1.40
CA HIS A 80 -1.56 6.97 2.77
C HIS A 80 -3.01 6.49 2.78
N PHE A 81 -3.36 5.76 3.82
CA PHE A 81 -4.64 5.11 3.94
C PHE A 81 -5.10 5.07 5.39
N TYR A 82 -6.40 4.86 5.55
CA TYR A 82 -7.07 4.85 6.84
C TYR A 82 -8.01 3.65 6.90
N PHE A 83 -7.97 2.97 8.04
CA PHE A 83 -8.96 1.99 8.43
C PHE A 83 -9.79 2.55 9.58
N ASP A 84 -11.01 2.08 9.73
CA ASP A 84 -11.85 2.46 10.87
C ASP A 84 -11.12 2.18 12.19
N ASN A 85 -11.12 3.17 13.08
CA ASN A 85 -10.44 3.13 14.38
C ASN A 85 -8.90 2.98 14.31
N GLN A 86 -8.28 3.21 13.15
CA GLN A 86 -6.83 3.27 13.01
C GLN A 86 -6.37 4.69 12.63
N GLY A 87 -5.14 5.03 13.03
CA GLY A 87 -4.49 6.26 12.58
C GLY A 87 -4.08 6.20 11.11
N LYS A 88 -3.50 7.30 10.62
CA LYS A 88 -2.89 7.37 9.28
C LYS A 88 -1.82 6.29 9.15
N ARG A 89 -1.91 5.49 8.09
CA ARG A 89 -0.88 4.52 7.68
C ARG A 89 -0.37 4.92 6.30
N CYS A 90 0.87 4.55 5.98
CA CYS A 90 1.53 5.03 4.77
C CYS A 90 2.05 3.86 3.95
N ILE A 91 1.98 3.99 2.63
CA ILE A 91 2.62 3.08 1.68
C ILE A 91 3.63 3.86 0.85
N LYS A 92 4.69 3.19 0.42
CA LYS A 92 5.68 3.78 -0.47
C LYS A 92 6.16 2.76 -1.49
N PHE A 93 6.47 3.23 -2.69
CA PHE A 93 7.14 2.44 -3.70
C PHE A 93 8.34 1.68 -3.12
N ALA A 94 8.32 0.38 -3.32
CA ALA A 94 9.36 -0.53 -2.86
C ALA A 94 10.17 -1.06 -4.06
N TRP A 95 9.50 -1.68 -5.03
CA TRP A 95 10.13 -2.28 -6.20
C TRP A 95 9.13 -2.48 -7.35
N PHE A 96 9.61 -2.99 -8.48
CA PHE A 96 8.77 -3.28 -9.64
C PHE A 96 9.13 -4.61 -10.31
N SER A 97 8.15 -5.26 -10.91
CA SER A 97 8.37 -6.52 -11.65
C SER A 97 9.26 -6.28 -12.89
N PRO A 98 9.88 -7.32 -13.46
CA PRO A 98 10.54 -7.22 -14.75
C PRO A 98 9.63 -6.61 -15.82
N ARG A 99 10.21 -5.72 -16.61
CA ARG A 99 9.56 -5.04 -17.74
C ARG A 99 9.34 -6.01 -18.89
N LYS A 100 8.14 -5.98 -19.47
CA LYS A 100 7.79 -6.81 -20.63
C LYS A 100 7.15 -5.95 -21.72
N PRO A 101 7.39 -6.23 -23.01
CA PRO A 101 6.65 -5.59 -24.09
C PRO A 101 5.15 -5.82 -23.94
N CYS A 102 4.34 -4.80 -24.24
CA CYS A 102 2.90 -4.92 -24.37
C CYS A 102 2.41 -4.11 -25.58
N PRO A 103 1.13 -4.24 -25.99
CA PRO A 103 0.63 -3.64 -27.22
C PRO A 103 0.92 -2.13 -27.35
N ALA A 104 0.89 -1.62 -28.58
CA ALA A 104 1.07 -0.19 -28.89
C ALA A 104 2.46 0.38 -28.51
N LYS A 105 3.54 -0.40 -28.66
CA LYS A 105 4.93 0.02 -28.38
C LYS A 105 5.13 0.49 -26.92
N LYS A 106 4.44 -0.14 -25.98
CA LYS A 106 4.54 0.15 -24.55
C LYS A 106 5.32 -0.92 -23.81
N VAL A 107 5.77 -0.56 -22.61
CA VAL A 107 6.34 -1.48 -21.65
C VAL A 107 5.36 -1.65 -20.49
N CYS A 108 5.09 -2.90 -20.12
CA CYS A 108 4.19 -3.23 -19.03
C CYS A 108 4.94 -3.91 -17.89
N TYR A 109 4.57 -3.54 -16.68
CA TYR A 109 5.14 -4.05 -15.43
C TYR A 109 4.25 -3.70 -14.25
N THR A 110 4.54 -4.25 -13.08
CA THR A 110 3.79 -3.99 -11.85
C THR A 110 4.65 -3.22 -10.87
N TRP A 111 4.13 -2.12 -10.34
CA TRP A 111 4.70 -1.45 -9.17
C TRP A 111 4.17 -2.10 -7.89
N TYR A 112 5.07 -2.25 -6.92
CA TYR A 112 4.76 -2.73 -5.58
C TYR A 112 5.05 -1.61 -4.59
N LEU A 113 4.05 -1.22 -3.83
CA LEU A 113 4.16 -0.30 -2.72
C LEU A 113 3.92 -1.06 -1.43
N ASP A 114 4.85 -0.91 -0.49
CA ASP A 114 4.78 -1.58 0.80
C ASP A 114 4.39 -0.57 1.86
N GLU A 115 3.65 -1.04 2.87
CA GLU A 115 3.41 -0.26 4.06
C GLU A 115 4.72 0.09 4.78
N VAL A 116 4.81 1.35 5.19
CA VAL A 116 5.95 1.93 5.88
C VAL A 116 5.47 2.85 7.00
N GLN A 117 6.37 3.20 7.91
CA GLN A 117 6.11 4.27 8.87
C GLN A 117 5.87 5.60 8.14
N CYS A 118 4.87 6.35 8.59
CA CYS A 118 4.56 7.67 8.04
C CYS A 118 5.61 8.69 8.47
N THR A 119 6.28 9.33 7.52
CA THR A 119 7.26 10.41 7.79
C THR A 119 6.93 11.72 7.06
N TRP A 120 5.68 11.87 6.60
CA TRP A 120 5.15 13.03 5.88
C TRP A 120 3.63 13.13 6.07
#